data_AF-A0A2C5XCK2-F1
#
_entry.id   AF-A0A2C5XCK2-F1
#
_cell.length_a   1.000
_cell.length_b   1.000
_cell.length_c   1.000
_cell.angle_alpha   90.00
_cell.angle_beta   90.00
_cell.angle_gamma   90.00
#
_symmetry.space_group_name_H-M   'P 1'
#
loop_
_entity.id
_entity.type
_entity.pdbx_description
1 polymer ?
#
loop_
_entity_poly.entity_id
_entity_poly.type
_entity_poly.pdbx_seq_one_letter_code
_entity_poly.pdbx_strand_id
1 'polypeptide(L)' 'MASNQGDIQMSDASPLPISTGADADSESVRKYLNTKVTGVLMEGMKKIGTEKPKDPLRVLGEFLIERSKDLEEST' A
#
# COMPACT_ATOMS: atom_id res chain seq x y z
N MET A 1 -44.19 13.70 -38.48
CA MET A 1 -42.88 13.02 -38.63
C MET A 1 -41.98 14.01 -39.36
N ALA A 2 -40.84 14.49 -38.89
CA ALA A 2 -39.95 14.04 -37.82
C ALA A 2 -39.31 15.26 -37.13
N SER A 3 -39.13 15.17 -35.80
CA SER A 3 -38.34 16.11 -35.01
C SER A 3 -36.87 15.77 -35.19
N ASN A 4 -36.06 16.73 -35.65
CA ASN A 4 -34.61 16.59 -35.70
C ASN A 4 -34.03 17.27 -34.44
N GLN A 5 -33.93 16.49 -33.37
CA GLN A 5 -33.28 16.89 -32.13
C GLN A 5 -31.80 16.56 -32.25
N GLY A 6 -30.96 17.58 -32.25
CA GLY A 6 -29.53 17.40 -32.10
C GLY A 6 -29.23 16.87 -30.71
N ASP A 7 -28.30 15.91 -30.63
CA ASP A 7 -27.47 15.80 -29.44
C ASP A 7 -26.09 15.33 -29.87
N ILE A 8 -25.12 16.05 -29.33
CA ILE A 8 -23.70 16.00 -29.62
C ILE A 8 -23.23 14.61 -29.19
N GLN A 9 -22.56 13.91 -30.10
CA GLN A 9 -21.94 12.62 -29.83
C GLN A 9 -20.87 12.83 -28.75
N MET A 10 -21.21 12.55 -27.49
CA MET A 10 -20.30 12.56 -26.37
C MET A 10 -19.20 11.53 -26.65
N SER A 11 -17.98 12.04 -26.64
CA SER A 11 -16.71 11.33 -26.72
C SER A 11 -16.79 9.87 -26.29
N ASP A 12 -16.44 8.98 -27.22
CA ASP A 12 -15.88 7.67 -26.95
C ASP A 12 -14.58 7.86 -26.15
N ALA A 13 -14.74 8.11 -24.84
CA ALA A 13 -13.70 7.87 -23.87
C ALA A 13 -13.68 6.36 -23.61
N SER A 14 -13.26 5.61 -24.64
CA SER A 14 -12.73 4.27 -24.45
C SER A 14 -11.81 4.32 -23.23
N PRO A 15 -12.04 3.51 -22.18
CA PRO A 15 -11.13 3.49 -21.04
C PRO A 15 -9.75 3.20 -21.59
N LEU A 16 -8.85 4.18 -21.50
CA LEU A 16 -7.44 3.95 -21.77
C LEU A 16 -7.04 2.73 -20.95
N PRO A 17 -6.37 1.71 -21.52
CA PRO A 17 -5.86 0.62 -20.73
C PRO A 17 -4.96 1.23 -19.66
N ILE A 18 -5.40 1.18 -18.41
CA ILE A 18 -4.65 1.71 -17.28
C ILE A 18 -3.47 0.74 -17.09
N SER A 19 -2.38 1.02 -17.81
CA SER A 19 -1.03 0.51 -17.64
C SER A 19 -0.86 -1.02 -17.54
N THR A 20 -0.96 -1.72 -18.67
CA THR A 20 -0.56 -3.13 -18.86
C THR A 20 0.97 -3.31 -18.82
N GLY A 21 1.57 -3.40 -17.63
CA GLY A 21 3.00 -3.74 -17.53
C GLY A 21 3.61 -3.70 -16.13
N ALA A 22 2.92 -3.11 -15.15
CA ALA A 22 3.37 -3.04 -13.76
C ALA A 22 2.69 -4.09 -12.86
N ASP A 23 1.78 -4.91 -13.38
CA ASP A 23 0.89 -5.72 -12.54
C ASP A 23 1.62 -6.89 -11.85
N ALA A 24 2.49 -7.60 -12.57
CA ALA A 24 3.28 -8.69 -11.99
C ALA A 24 4.35 -8.18 -11.01
N ASP A 25 5.04 -7.08 -11.36
CA ASP A 25 6.06 -6.48 -10.51
C ASP A 25 5.44 -5.83 -9.26
N SER A 26 4.32 -5.12 -9.41
CA SER A 26 3.60 -4.53 -8.28
C SER A 26 2.96 -5.58 -7.37
N GLU A 27 2.49 -6.71 -7.90
CA GLU A 27 1.99 -7.83 -7.11
C GLU A 27 3.11 -8.52 -6.34
N SER A 28 4.25 -8.78 -6.98
CA SER A 28 5.45 -9.36 -6.34
C SER A 28 5.97 -8.46 -5.22
N VAL A 29 6.05 -7.14 -5.45
CA VAL A 29 6.45 -6.16 -4.44
C VAL A 29 5.46 -6.13 -3.26
N ARG A 30 4.16 -6.05 -3.52
CA ARG A 30 3.14 -6.06 -2.46
C ARG A 30 3.21 -7.35 -1.64
N LYS A 31 3.36 -8.50 -2.29
CA LYS A 31 3.49 -9.80 -1.63
C LYS A 31 4.74 -9.85 -0.76
N TYR A 32 5.88 -9.39 -1.27
CA TYR A 32 7.13 -9.32 -0.49
C TYR A 32 6.93 -8.44 0.75
N LEU A 33 6.39 -7.24 0.59
CA LEU A 33 6.17 -6.32 1.72
C LEU A 33 5.21 -6.92 2.76
N ASN A 34 4.08 -7.46 2.30
CA ASN A 34 3.08 -8.05 3.18
C ASN A 34 3.60 -9.27 3.96
N THR A 35 4.46 -10.07 3.35
CA THR A 35 5.03 -11.27 3.99
C THR A 35 6.23 -10.98 4.88
N LYS A 36 6.99 -9.91 4.61
CA LYS A 36 8.24 -9.63 5.31
C LYS A 36 8.15 -8.53 6.35
N VAL A 37 7.44 -7.43 6.07
CA VAL A 37 7.54 -6.21 6.87
C VAL A 37 6.20 -5.66 7.34
N THR A 38 5.11 -5.82 6.58
CA THR A 38 3.83 -5.14 6.89
C THR A 38 3.30 -5.49 8.27
N GLY A 39 3.32 -6.76 8.68
CA GLY A 39 2.80 -7.19 9.98
C GLY A 39 3.51 -6.49 11.15
N VAL A 40 4.84 -6.61 11.20
CA VAL A 40 5.66 -6.00 12.25
C VAL A 40 5.57 -4.47 12.21
N LEU A 41 5.54 -3.87 11.02
CA LEU A 41 5.40 -2.43 10.88
C LEU A 41 4.07 -1.91 11.45
N MET A 42 2.96 -2.63 11.22
CA MET A 42 1.66 -2.27 11.78
C MET A 42 1.61 -2.38 13.31
N GLU A 43 2.27 -3.39 13.89
CA GLU A 43 2.42 -3.51 15.34
C GLU A 43 3.18 -2.31 15.94
N GLY A 44 4.32 -1.94 15.33
CA GLY A 44 5.09 -0.78 15.74
C GLY A 44 4.30 0.52 15.61
N MET A 45 3.59 0.72 14.50
CA MET A 45 2.73 1.88 14.28
C MET A 45 1.61 1.99 15.33
N LYS A 46 1.01 0.87 15.74
CA LYS A 46 0.01 0.84 16.82
C LYS A 46 0.61 1.28 18.15
N LYS A 47 1.83 0.86 18.47
CA LYS A 47 2.56 1.30 19.67
C LYS A 47 2.78 2.81 19.64
N ILE A 48 3.28 3.35 18.53
CA ILE A 48 3.49 4.80 18.34
C ILE A 48 2.19 5.59 18.49
N GLY A 49 1.09 5.14 17.88
CA GLY A 49 -0.21 5.81 17.97
C GLY A 49 -0.78 5.85 19.40
N THR A 50 -0.46 4.84 20.21
CA THR A 50 -0.92 4.69 21.59
C THR A 50 -0.06 5.49 22.57
N GLU A 51 1.26 5.31 22.50
CA GLU A 51 2.21 5.85 23.47
C GLU A 51 2.63 7.28 23.17
N LYS A 52 2.50 7.72 21.91
CA LYS A 52 2.88 9.06 21.43
C LYS A 52 4.24 9.52 21.98
N PRO A 53 5.31 8.73 21.80
CA PRO A 53 6.62 9.06 22.31
C PRO A 53 7.14 10.35 21.68
N LYS A 54 8.05 11.03 22.39
CA LYS A 54 8.67 12.29 21.93
C LYS A 54 9.46 12.14 20.63
N ASP A 55 10.08 10.98 20.43
CA ASP A 55 10.78 10.63 19.19
C ASP A 55 10.20 9.34 18.58
N PRO A 56 9.10 9.46 17.80
CA PRO A 56 8.36 8.30 17.32
C PRO A 56 9.12 7.48 16.28
N LEU A 57 9.98 8.11 15.47
CA LEU A 57 10.74 7.40 14.46
C LEU A 57 11.88 6.59 15.10
N ARG A 58 12.54 7.13 16.12
CA ARG A 58 13.55 6.38 16.88
C ARG A 58 12.96 5.15 17.56
N VAL A 59 11.87 5.34 18.29
CA VAL A 59 11.18 4.23 18.99
C VAL A 59 10.69 3.18 18.00
N LEU A 60 10.15 3.59 16.85
CA LEU A 60 9.74 2.66 15.81
C LEU A 60 10.94 1.88 15.25
N GLY A 61 12.05 2.56 14.97
CA GLY A 61 13.27 1.91 14.48
C GLY A 61 13.83 0.89 15.46
N GLU A 62 13.92 1.25 16.75
CA GLU A 62 14.35 0.35 17.83
C GLU A 62 13.44 -0.88 17.93
N PHE A 63 12.12 -0.67 17.89
CA PHE A 63 11.13 -1.76 17.89
C PHE A 63 11.32 -2.73 16.71
N LEU A 64 11.55 -2.20 15.50
CA LEU A 64 11.76 -3.04 14.31
C LEU A 64 13.04 -3.87 14.42
N ILE A 65 14.12 -3.30 14.97
CA ILE A 65 15.38 -4.03 15.20
C ILE A 65 15.20 -5.11 16.25
N GLU A 66 14.51 -4.82 17.35
CA GLU A 66 14.20 -5.81 18.39
C GLU A 66 13.40 -6.98 17.81
N ARG A 67 12.30 -6.69 17.10
CA ARG A 67 11.49 -7.75 16.48
C ARG A 67 12.21 -8.54 15.39
N SER A 68 13.15 -7.94 14.67
CA SER A 68 13.97 -8.69 13.72
C SER A 68 14.79 -9.79 14.41
N LYS A 69 15.34 -9.49 15.60
CA LYS A 69 16.12 -10.47 16.38
C LYS A 69 15.25 -11.60 16.92
N ASP A 70 14.09 -11.25 17.49
CA ASP A 70 13.14 -12.24 18.02
C ASP A 70 12.71 -13.26 16.94
N LEU A 71 12.52 -12.79 15.70
CA LEU A 71 12.14 -13.63 14.55
C LEU A 71 13.29 -14.53 14.07
N GLU A 72 14.54 -14.07 14.18
CA GLU A 72 15.72 -14.88 13.88
C GLU A 72 15.97 -15.95 14.95
N GLU A 73 15.70 -15.66 16.23
CA GLU A 73 15.86 -16.61 17.34
C GLU A 73 14.75 -17.67 17.41
N SER A 74 13.61 -17.42 16.79
CA SER A 74 12.44 -18.33 16.77
C SER A 74 12.35 -19.22 15.52
N THR A 75 13.35 -19.15 14.62
CA THR A 75 13.51 -20.00 13.43
C THR A 75 14.63 -21.02 13.62
#